data_AF-A0A0C4Y5J2-F1
#
_entry.id   AF-A0A0C4Y5J2-F1
#
_cell.length_a   1.000
_cell.length_b   1.000
_cell.length_c   1.000
_cell.angle_alpha   90.00
_cell.angle_beta   90.00
_cell.angle_gamma   90.00
#
_symmetry.space_group_name_H-M   'P 1'
#
loop_
_entity.id
_entity.type
_entity.pdbx_description
1 polymer ?
#
loop_
_entity_poly.entity_id
_entity_poly.type
_entity_poly.pdbx_seq_one_letter_code
_entity_poly.pdbx_strand_id
1 'polypeptide(L)' 'MALSLRFDDLWHAYPKPEHGDEAAPRRSRLALFRQIGWESRVDHPAYENACAIRMSLALIECGIHVDGGEPILAGR' A
#
# COMPACT_ATOMS: atom_id res chain seq x y z
N MET A 1 25.12 -6.36 -4.98
CA MET A 1 24.57 -6.15 -3.62
C MET A 1 23.26 -6.91 -3.53
N ALA A 2 23.08 -7.74 -2.50
CA ALA A 2 21.78 -8.35 -2.25
C ALA A 2 20.89 -7.30 -1.57
N LEU A 3 19.66 -7.13 -2.07
CA LEU A 3 18.64 -6.34 -1.41
C LEU A 3 18.30 -7.04 -0.08
N SER A 4 18.48 -6.35 1.04
CA SER A 4 18.11 -6.88 2.37
C SER A 4 16.94 -6.08 2.91
N LEU A 5 15.82 -6.74 3.12
CA LEU A 5 14.60 -6.18 3.68
C LEU A 5 14.24 -6.98 4.92
N ARG A 6 14.10 -6.30 6.07
CA ARG A 6 13.66 -6.95 7.29
C ARG A 6 12.14 -7.07 7.28
N PHE A 7 11.64 -8.18 7.79
CA PHE A 7 10.20 -8.38 7.98
C PHE A 7 9.60 -7.27 8.84
N ASP A 8 10.26 -6.89 9.94
CA ASP A 8 9.75 -5.85 10.85
C ASP A 8 9.52 -4.52 10.14
N ASP A 9 10.49 -4.09 9.32
CA ASP A 9 10.41 -2.81 8.59
C ASP A 9 9.24 -2.83 7.60
N LEU A 10 9.10 -3.92 6.84
CA LEU A 10 8.01 -4.11 5.90
C LEU A 10 6.65 -4.19 6.62
N TRP A 11 6.61 -4.90 7.74
CA TRP A 11 5.42 -5.06 8.55
C TRP A 11 4.96 -3.72 9.15
N HIS A 12 5.89 -2.89 9.61
CA HIS A 12 5.59 -1.54 10.09
C HIS A 12 5.08 -0.64 8.97
N ALA A 13 5.70 -0.70 7.79
CA ALA A 13 5.29 0.08 6.61
C ALA A 13 3.95 -0.37 6.00
N TYR A 14 3.57 -1.64 6.16
CA TYR A 14 2.37 -2.20 5.53
C TYR A 14 1.09 -1.49 5.99
N PRO A 15 0.30 -0.89 5.08
CA PRO A 15 -0.99 -0.30 5.41
C PRO A 15 -2.00 -1.41 5.74
N LYS A 16 -2.32 -1.63 7.02
CA LYS A 16 -3.24 -2.69 7.45
C LYS A 16 -4.68 -2.41 7.00
N PRO A 17 -5.46 -3.43 6.58
CA PRO A 17 -6.88 -3.27 6.28
C PRO A 17 -7.71 -2.98 7.54
N GLU A 18 -8.92 -2.45 7.35
CA GLU A 18 -9.83 -2.10 8.47
C GLU A 18 -10.32 -3.29 9.27
N HIS A 19 -10.49 -4.43 8.61
CA HIS A 19 -10.91 -5.68 9.22
C HIS A 19 -9.66 -6.54 9.46
N GLY A 20 -9.26 -6.67 10.72
CA GLY A 20 -8.12 -7.45 11.20
C GLY A 20 -8.02 -7.38 12.72
N ASP A 21 -7.35 -8.34 13.35
CA ASP A 21 -7.36 -8.52 14.82
C ASP A 21 -6.27 -7.72 15.57
N GLU A 22 -5.63 -6.74 14.93
CA GLU A 22 -4.43 -6.09 15.46
C GLU A 22 -4.61 -4.60 15.82
N ALA A 23 -3.74 -4.12 16.72
CA ALA A 23 -3.77 -2.77 17.33
C ALA A 23 -3.08 -1.65 16.50
N ALA A 24 -2.51 -1.96 15.34
CA ALA A 24 -1.84 -0.98 14.48
C ALA A 24 -2.85 -0.06 13.76
N PRO A 25 -2.47 1.17 13.35
CA PRO A 25 -3.37 2.08 12.65
C PRO A 25 -3.88 1.45 11.34
N ARG A 26 -5.20 1.31 11.25
CA ARG A 26 -5.88 0.68 10.11
C ARG A 26 -6.21 1.70 9.03
N ARG A 27 -6.21 1.27 7.78
CA ARG A 27 -6.49 2.15 6.63
C ARG A 27 -7.59 1.57 5.74
N SER A 28 -8.67 2.35 5.61
CA SER A 28 -9.77 2.09 4.68
C SER A 28 -9.29 2.05 3.23
N ARG A 29 -10.06 1.39 2.35
CA ARG A 29 -9.75 1.39 0.92
C ARG A 29 -9.76 2.81 0.35
N LEU A 30 -10.73 3.63 0.76
CA LEU A 30 -10.80 5.03 0.36
C LEU A 30 -9.59 5.85 0.83
N ALA A 31 -9.17 5.68 2.09
CA ALA A 31 -8.02 6.39 2.63
C ALA A 31 -6.71 5.96 1.96
N LEU A 32 -6.57 4.67 1.64
CA LEU A 32 -5.45 4.13 0.87
C LEU A 32 -5.39 4.75 -0.54
N PHE A 33 -6.52 4.80 -1.24
CA PHE A 33 -6.58 5.30 -2.61
C PHE A 33 -6.36 6.81 -2.66
N ARG A 34 -6.91 7.56 -1.69
CA ARG A 34 -6.66 9.00 -1.53
C ARG A 34 -5.18 9.32 -1.33
N GLN A 35 -4.46 8.51 -0.56
CA GLN A 35 -3.02 8.72 -0.33
C GLN A 35 -2.23 8.75 -1.64
N ILE A 36 -2.62 7.95 -2.63
CA ILE A 36 -1.92 7.81 -3.91
C ILE A 36 -2.59 8.55 -5.08
N GLY A 37 -3.65 9.33 -4.81
CA GLY A 37 -4.40 10.10 -5.81
C GLY A 37 -5.29 9.26 -6.71
N TRP A 38 -5.79 8.11 -6.21
CA TRP A 38 -6.60 7.14 -6.97
C TRP A 38 -8.07 7.11 -6.51
N GLU A 39 -8.59 8.17 -5.87
CA GLU A 39 -9.95 8.19 -5.30
C GLU A 39 -11.03 7.80 -6.32
N SER A 40 -10.88 8.20 -7.57
CA SER A 40 -11.81 7.87 -8.66
C SER A 40 -11.87 6.37 -9.00
N ARG A 41 -10.91 5.57 -8.52
CA ARG A 41 -10.79 4.13 -8.80
C ARG A 41 -11.33 3.26 -7.65
N VAL A 42 -11.73 3.86 -6.52
CA VAL A 42 -12.06 3.12 -5.27
C VAL A 42 -13.23 2.14 -5.43
N ASP A 43 -14.16 2.42 -6.35
CA ASP A 43 -15.36 1.62 -6.63
C ASP A 43 -15.23 0.78 -7.91
N HIS A 44 -14.10 0.88 -8.62
CA HIS A 44 -13.92 0.12 -9.85
C HIS A 44 -13.61 -1.36 -9.52
N PRO A 45 -14.32 -2.35 -10.10
CA PRO A 45 -14.20 -3.77 -9.73
C PRO A 45 -12.77 -4.33 -9.83
N ALA A 46 -11.99 -3.89 -10.83
CA ALA A 46 -10.59 -4.29 -10.99
C ALA A 46 -9.68 -3.89 -9.80
N TYR A 47 -10.12 -2.96 -8.96
CA TYR A 47 -9.39 -2.42 -7.82
C TYR A 47 -10.04 -2.80 -6.47
N GLU A 48 -11.03 -3.70 -6.49
CA GLU A 48 -11.71 -4.17 -5.28
C GLU A 48 -10.72 -4.79 -4.28
N ASN A 49 -9.80 -5.62 -4.81
CA ASN A 49 -8.72 -6.25 -4.07
C ASN A 49 -7.49 -5.33 -4.00
N ALA A 50 -7.28 -4.71 -2.84
CA ALA A 50 -6.18 -3.76 -2.63
C ALA A 50 -4.90 -4.39 -2.03
N CYS A 51 -4.78 -5.72 -1.97
CA CYS A 51 -3.63 -6.39 -1.33
C CYS A 51 -2.31 -6.05 -2.01
N ALA A 52 -2.27 -6.07 -3.35
CA ALA A 52 -1.09 -5.71 -4.13
C ALA A 52 -0.72 -4.23 -3.93
N ILE A 53 -1.71 -3.32 -3.92
CA ILE A 53 -1.47 -1.89 -3.67
C ILE A 53 -0.82 -1.69 -2.30
N ARG A 54 -1.33 -2.34 -1.25
CA ARG A 54 -0.76 -2.25 0.11
C ARG A 54 0.68 -2.78 0.15
N MET A 55 0.94 -3.92 -0.51
CA MET A 55 2.29 -4.48 -0.58
C MET A 55 3.25 -3.57 -1.35
N SER A 56 2.85 -3.06 -2.51
CA SER A 56 3.68 -2.15 -3.31
C SER A 56 4.04 -0.89 -2.51
N LEU A 57 3.08 -0.31 -1.78
CA LEU A 57 3.36 0.86 -0.93
C LEU A 57 4.30 0.53 0.23
N ALA A 58 4.14 -0.63 0.87
CA ALA A 58 5.06 -1.05 1.94
C ALA A 58 6.50 -1.23 1.42
N LEU A 59 6.64 -1.84 0.23
CA LEU A 59 7.93 -2.01 -0.43
C LEU A 59 8.57 -0.65 -0.78
N ILE A 60 7.79 0.26 -1.37
CA ILE A 60 8.25 1.62 -1.74
C ILE A 60 8.70 2.40 -0.50
N GLU A 61 7.94 2.34 0.60
CA GLU A 61 8.31 2.99 1.87
C GLU A 61 9.62 2.43 2.45
N CYS A 62 9.88 1.13 2.27
CA CYS A 62 11.14 0.49 2.63
C CYS A 62 12.29 0.74 1.63
N GLY A 63 12.11 1.63 0.65
CA GLY A 63 13.14 1.98 -0.34
C GLY A 63 13.29 0.95 -1.46
N ILE A 64 12.35 0.03 -1.62
CA ILE A 64 12.35 -0.95 -2.70
C ILE A 64 11.67 -0.35 -3.93
N HIS A 65 12.38 -0.38 -5.06
CA HIS A 65 11.78 0.00 -6.34
C HIS A 65 10.82 -1.10 -6.81
N VAL A 66 9.62 -0.70 -7.22
CA VAL A 66 8.60 -1.59 -7.77
C VAL A 66 8.28 -1.12 -9.18
N ASP A 67 8.59 -1.95 -10.16
CA ASP A 67 8.19 -1.72 -11.55
C ASP A 67 6.67 -1.94 -11.66
N GLY A 68 5.93 -0.86 -11.85
CA GLY A 68 4.46 -0.86 -11.91
C GLY A 68 3.94 -0.28 -13.23
N GLY A 69 2.77 -0.76 -13.65
CA GLY A 69 2.07 -0.23 -14.84
C GLY A 69 1.26 1.04 -14.58
N GLU A 70 1.12 1.45 -13.31
CA GLU A 70 0.23 2.54 -12.89
C GLU A 70 0.98 3.49 -11.93
N PRO A 71 1.01 4.81 -12.22
CA PRO A 71 1.75 5.77 -11.40
C PRO A 71 1.02 6.14 -10.11
N ILE A 72 1.79 6.42 -9.06
CA ILE A 72 1.30 7.13 -7.86
C ILE A 72 1.09 8.61 -8.26
N LEU A 73 -0.14 9.12 -8.11
CA LEU A 73 -0.55 10.44 -8.59
C LEU A 73 -0.51 11.51 -7.49
N ALA A 74 -0.54 11.10 -6.22
CA ALA A 74 -0.40 11.97 -5.07
C ALA A 74 0.53 11.33 -4.02
N GLY A 75 1.18 12.17 -3.22
CA GLY A 75 1.96 11.74 -2.06
C GLY A 75 3.47 11.83 -2.27
N ARG A 76 4.13 12.53 -1.35
CA ARG A 76 4.40 11.93 -0.03
C ARG A 76 3.59 12.67 1.03
#